data_AF-A0A6C8GT78-F1
#
_entry.id   AF-A0A6C8GT78-F1
#
_cell.length_a   1.000
_cell.length_b   1.000
_cell.length_c   1.000
_cell.angle_alpha   90.00
_cell.angle_beta   90.00
_cell.angle_gamma   90.00
#
_symmetry.space_group_name_H-M   'P 1'
#
loop_
_entity.id
_entity.type
_entity.pdbx_description
1 polymer ?
#
loop_
_entity_poly.entity_id
_entity_poly.type
_entity_poly.pdbx_seq_one_letter_code
_entity_poly.pdbx_strand_id
1 'polypeptide(L)'
;NGAPRNAIIILVALGVWPHALNEAPPFLSVAMIPLVLQEAAVGVMLGCLLSWPFWVMHALGCIIDNQRGATLSSSIDPANGIDTSEMANFLNMFAAVVYLQNGGLVTMVDVLNKSYQLCDPMNECTPSLPPLLTFINQVAQNALVLASPVVLVLLLSEVFLGLLSRFAPQMNAFAISLTVKSGIAVLIMLLYFSPVLPDNVLRLSFQATGLSSWFYERGATHVLE
;
A
#
# COMPACT_ATOMS: atom_id res chain seq x y z
N ASN A 1 10.72 4.74 -20.24
CA ASN A 1 11.76 5.80 -20.22
C ASN A 1 11.98 6.27 -18.79
N GLY A 2 13.13 5.93 -18.18
CA GLY A 2 13.44 6.27 -16.78
C GLY A 2 14.07 7.66 -16.57
N ALA A 3 14.33 8.40 -17.64
CA ALA A 3 14.95 9.72 -17.59
C ALA A 3 14.25 10.74 -16.65
N PRO A 4 12.91 10.93 -16.68
CA PRO A 4 12.26 11.90 -15.80
C PRO A 4 12.36 11.50 -14.33
N ARG A 5 12.25 10.19 -14.03
CA ARG A 5 12.42 9.66 -12.67
C ARG A 5 13.83 9.97 -12.14
N ASN A 6 14.86 9.70 -12.93
CA ASN A 6 16.23 9.93 -12.51
C ASN A 6 16.52 11.42 -12.29
N ALA A 7 15.97 12.31 -13.14
CA ALA A 7 16.11 13.76 -12.96
C ALA A 7 15.49 14.24 -11.63
N ILE A 8 14.28 13.76 -11.30
CA ILE A 8 13.62 14.11 -10.04
C ILE A 8 14.41 13.57 -8.84
N ILE A 9 14.92 12.33 -8.91
CA ILE A 9 15.74 11.75 -7.83
C ILE A 9 16.97 12.61 -7.56
N ILE A 10 17.69 13.04 -8.60
CA ILE A 10 18.88 13.88 -8.44
C ILE A 10 18.52 15.24 -7.82
N LEU A 11 17.44 15.87 -8.28
CA LEU A 11 17.00 17.17 -7.74
C LEU A 11 16.60 17.07 -6.27
N VAL A 12 15.83 16.05 -5.89
CA VAL A 12 15.41 15.82 -4.51
C VAL A 12 16.61 15.45 -3.63
N ALA A 13 17.48 14.55 -4.11
CA ALA A 13 18.69 14.17 -3.37
C ALA A 13 19.56 15.39 -3.06
N LEU A 14 19.80 16.27 -4.03
CA LEU A 14 20.57 17.50 -3.81
C LEU A 14 19.90 18.47 -2.81
N GLY A 15 18.57 18.50 -2.74
CA GLY A 15 17.84 19.37 -1.83
C GLY A 15 17.73 18.85 -0.39
N VAL A 16 17.75 17.53 -0.21
CA VAL A 16 17.51 16.85 1.08
C VAL A 16 18.83 16.38 1.72
N TRP A 17 19.92 16.31 0.95
CA TRP A 17 21.21 15.82 1.44
C TRP A 17 21.74 16.63 2.64
N PRO A 18 22.01 15.98 3.79
CA PRO A 18 22.31 16.68 5.04
C PRO A 18 23.79 17.09 5.20
N HIS A 19 24.71 16.52 4.41
CA HIS A 19 26.17 16.72 4.57
C HIS A 19 26.77 17.63 3.50
N ALA A 20 27.97 18.17 3.74
CA ALA A 20 28.70 18.83 2.65
C ALA A 20 29.15 17.79 1.62
N LEU A 21 29.08 18.14 0.32
CA LEU A 21 29.46 17.24 -0.78
C LEU A 21 30.94 16.77 -0.71
N ASN A 22 31.77 17.47 0.06
CA ASN A 22 33.20 17.20 0.18
C ASN A 22 33.54 16.21 1.31
N GLU A 23 32.57 15.84 2.15
CA GLU A 23 32.78 14.93 3.28
C GLU A 23 32.60 13.45 2.89
N ALA A 24 32.05 13.18 1.71
CA ALA A 24 31.81 11.83 1.23
C ALA A 24 33.12 11.10 0.87
N PRO A 25 33.22 9.78 1.11
CA PRO A 25 34.33 8.97 0.63
C PRO A 25 34.52 9.12 -0.90
N PRO A 26 35.74 8.92 -1.42
CA PRO A 26 35.96 8.95 -2.86
C PRO A 26 35.02 8.00 -3.60
N PHE A 27 34.44 8.48 -4.70
CA PHE A 27 33.60 7.67 -5.58
C PHE A 27 34.35 6.39 -5.96
N LEU A 28 33.64 5.24 -5.91
CA LEU A 28 34.17 3.90 -6.22
C LEU A 28 35.20 3.33 -5.21
N SER A 29 35.31 3.92 -4.01
CA SER A 29 36.08 3.31 -2.92
C SER A 29 35.36 2.09 -2.32
N VAL A 30 36.13 1.11 -1.82
CA VAL A 30 35.57 -0.07 -1.12
C VAL A 30 34.75 0.33 0.12
N ALA A 31 35.14 1.44 0.77
CA ALA A 31 34.42 2.02 1.91
C ALA A 31 33.00 2.51 1.56
N MET A 32 32.69 2.74 0.28
CA MET A 32 31.38 3.21 -0.17
C MET A 32 30.35 2.07 -0.27
N ILE A 33 30.81 0.82 -0.44
CA ILE A 33 29.94 -0.36 -0.59
C ILE A 33 28.97 -0.52 0.61
N PRO A 34 29.42 -0.54 1.88
CA PRO A 34 28.51 -0.69 3.02
C PRO A 34 27.50 0.46 3.14
N LEU A 35 27.94 1.71 2.90
CA LEU A 35 27.06 2.89 2.95
C LEU A 35 25.96 2.83 1.89
N VAL A 36 26.29 2.42 0.66
CA VAL A 36 25.30 2.26 -0.42
C VAL A 36 24.30 1.15 -0.11
N LEU A 37 24.76 0.03 0.47
CA LEU A 37 23.86 -1.07 0.86
C LEU A 37 22.93 -0.66 1.99
N GLN A 38 23.42 0.08 2.97
CA GLN A 38 22.62 0.67 4.05
C GLN A 38 21.54 1.61 3.49
N GLU A 39 21.93 2.59 2.67
CA GLU A 39 20.99 3.54 2.07
C GLU A 39 19.96 2.85 1.17
N ALA A 40 20.37 1.80 0.45
CA ALA A 40 19.44 0.98 -0.32
C ALA A 40 18.42 0.28 0.59
N ALA A 41 18.85 -0.29 1.73
CA ALA A 41 17.95 -0.94 2.68
C ALA A 41 16.97 0.05 3.32
N VAL A 42 17.45 1.22 3.74
CA VAL A 42 16.61 2.30 4.29
C VAL A 42 15.65 2.81 3.22
N GLY A 43 16.11 3.03 2.00
CA GLY A 43 15.28 3.47 0.87
C GLY A 43 14.16 2.48 0.54
N VAL A 44 14.45 1.17 0.56
CA VAL A 44 13.43 0.12 0.40
C VAL A 44 12.41 0.17 1.53
N MET A 45 12.86 0.29 2.78
CA MET A 45 11.98 0.39 3.95
C MET A 45 11.04 1.61 3.84
N LEU A 46 11.59 2.79 3.55
CA LEU A 46 10.80 4.01 3.37
C LEU A 46 9.84 3.88 2.19
N GLY A 47 10.28 3.30 1.09
CA GLY A 47 9.44 3.01 -0.07
C GLY A 47 8.23 2.14 0.29
N CYS A 48 8.44 1.07 1.06
CA CYS A 48 7.36 0.23 1.58
C CYS A 48 6.41 1.02 2.48
N LEU A 49 6.96 1.76 3.46
CA LEU A 49 6.18 2.55 4.42
C LEU A 49 5.36 3.66 3.77
N LEU A 50 5.87 4.30 2.72
CA LEU A 50 5.13 5.34 2.01
C LEU A 50 4.13 4.74 1.00
N SER A 51 4.37 3.52 0.51
CA SER A 51 3.51 2.87 -0.48
C SER A 51 2.31 2.14 0.12
N TRP A 52 2.29 1.92 1.43
CA TRP A 52 1.29 1.05 2.07
C TRP A 52 -0.18 1.48 1.92
N PRO A 53 -0.60 2.77 1.93
CA PRO A 53 -2.02 3.10 1.70
C PRO A 53 -2.47 2.65 0.30
N PHE A 54 -1.59 2.76 -0.70
CA PHE A 54 -1.86 2.33 -2.07
C PHE A 54 -2.03 0.82 -2.15
N TRP A 55 -1.19 0.05 -1.44
CA TRP A 55 -1.32 -1.40 -1.38
C TRP A 55 -2.61 -1.85 -0.70
N VAL A 56 -3.01 -1.19 0.40
CA VAL A 56 -4.29 -1.46 1.07
C VAL A 56 -5.47 -1.22 0.13
N MET A 57 -5.49 -0.09 -0.57
CA MET A 57 -6.57 0.27 -1.49
C MET A 57 -6.59 -0.59 -2.76
N HIS A 58 -5.42 -0.97 -3.27
CA HIS A 58 -5.31 -1.92 -4.36
C HIS A 58 -5.83 -3.30 -3.94
N ALA A 59 -5.43 -3.80 -2.76
CA ALA A 59 -5.90 -5.07 -2.22
C ALA A 59 -7.42 -5.06 -1.97
N LEU A 60 -7.99 -3.96 -1.47
CA LEU A 60 -9.44 -3.77 -1.36
C LEU A 60 -10.14 -4.00 -2.70
N GLY A 61 -9.63 -3.39 -3.78
CA GLY A 61 -10.18 -3.57 -5.12
C GLY A 61 -10.07 -5.01 -5.62
N CYS A 62 -8.92 -5.67 -5.41
CA CYS A 62 -8.72 -7.07 -5.76
C CYS A 62 -9.72 -7.99 -5.03
N ILE A 63 -9.95 -7.78 -3.74
CA ILE A 63 -10.89 -8.58 -2.94
C ILE A 63 -12.31 -8.44 -3.49
N ILE A 64 -12.74 -7.21 -3.82
CA ILE A 64 -14.08 -6.95 -4.36
C ILE A 64 -14.24 -7.55 -5.75
N ASP A 65 -13.25 -7.37 -6.64
CA ASP A 65 -13.28 -7.94 -7.99
C ASP A 65 -13.30 -9.46 -7.99
N ASN A 66 -12.53 -10.08 -7.10
CA ASN A 66 -12.56 -11.52 -6.93
C ASN A 66 -13.93 -12.00 -6.40
N GLN A 67 -14.49 -11.30 -5.40
CA GLN A 67 -15.80 -11.66 -4.83
C GLN A 67 -16.96 -11.51 -5.80
N ARG A 68 -16.91 -10.55 -6.72
CA ARG A 68 -17.93 -10.42 -7.79
C ARG A 68 -17.66 -11.31 -9.00
N GLY A 69 -16.52 -12.00 -9.05
CA GLY A 69 -16.14 -12.91 -10.13
C GLY A 69 -15.59 -12.23 -11.38
N ALA A 70 -15.13 -10.97 -11.27
CA ALA A 70 -14.53 -10.24 -12.40
C ALA A 70 -13.17 -10.86 -12.82
N THR A 71 -12.44 -11.43 -11.87
CA THR A 71 -11.15 -12.12 -12.07
C THR A 71 -11.30 -13.64 -12.12
N LEU A 72 -12.48 -14.14 -12.46
CA LEU A 72 -12.72 -15.59 -12.47
C LEU A 72 -11.93 -16.29 -13.59
N SER A 73 -11.72 -15.62 -14.73
CA SER A 73 -10.93 -16.16 -15.86
C SER A 73 -9.48 -16.45 -15.46
N SER A 74 -8.83 -15.54 -14.72
CA SER A 74 -7.47 -15.74 -14.20
C SER A 74 -7.41 -16.74 -13.05
N SER A 75 -8.50 -16.93 -12.31
CA SER A 75 -8.57 -17.96 -11.26
C SER A 75 -8.67 -19.39 -11.84
N ILE A 76 -9.29 -19.54 -13.02
CA ILE A 76 -9.48 -20.84 -13.69
C ILE A 76 -8.25 -21.19 -14.55
N ASP A 77 -7.73 -20.22 -15.30
CA ASP A 77 -6.52 -20.39 -16.11
C ASP A 77 -5.52 -19.25 -15.81
N PRO A 78 -4.62 -19.45 -14.83
CA PRO A 78 -3.60 -18.46 -14.49
C PRO A 78 -2.56 -18.23 -15.60
N ALA A 79 -2.45 -19.14 -16.58
CA ALA A 79 -1.45 -19.02 -17.65
C ALA A 79 -1.95 -18.11 -18.80
N ASN A 80 -3.26 -18.07 -19.05
CA ASN A 80 -3.86 -17.29 -20.13
C ASN A 80 -4.84 -16.19 -19.64
N GLY A 81 -5.06 -16.09 -18.33
CA GLY A 81 -5.93 -15.10 -17.71
C GLY A 81 -5.39 -13.68 -17.80
N ILE A 82 -6.31 -12.71 -17.72
CA ILE A 82 -5.95 -11.30 -17.54
C ILE A 82 -5.78 -11.09 -16.04
N ASP A 83 -4.53 -10.93 -15.58
CA ASP A 83 -4.19 -10.78 -14.16
C ASP A 83 -4.51 -9.39 -13.58
N THR A 84 -5.20 -8.53 -14.33
CA THR A 84 -5.48 -7.16 -13.90
C THR A 84 -6.88 -7.02 -13.31
N SER A 85 -6.94 -6.59 -12.05
CA SER A 85 -8.18 -6.11 -11.42
C SER A 85 -8.38 -4.64 -11.77
N GLU A 86 -9.40 -4.35 -12.56
CA GLU A 86 -9.73 -2.98 -12.95
C GLU A 86 -10.18 -2.13 -11.75
N MET A 87 -10.90 -2.72 -10.79
CA MET A 87 -11.28 -2.01 -9.58
C MET A 87 -10.07 -1.70 -8.71
N ALA A 88 -9.10 -2.62 -8.60
CA ALA A 88 -7.86 -2.37 -7.88
C ALA A 88 -7.05 -1.22 -8.49
N ASN A 89 -6.92 -1.20 -9.82
CA ASN A 89 -6.25 -0.11 -10.53
C ASN A 89 -6.95 1.23 -10.30
N PHE A 90 -8.29 1.26 -10.39
CA PHE A 90 -9.09 2.45 -10.14
C PHE A 90 -8.90 2.98 -8.71
N LEU A 91 -9.03 2.11 -7.70
CA LEU A 91 -8.88 2.50 -6.29
C LEU A 91 -7.44 2.93 -5.96
N ASN A 92 -6.45 2.34 -6.62
CA ASN A 92 -5.06 2.72 -6.48
C ASN A 92 -4.81 4.14 -7.02
N MET A 93 -5.32 4.46 -8.22
CA MET A 93 -5.25 5.82 -8.78
C MET A 93 -6.01 6.83 -7.92
N PHE A 94 -7.19 6.45 -7.43
CA PHE A 94 -7.97 7.28 -6.52
C PHE A 94 -7.18 7.59 -5.23
N ALA A 95 -6.58 6.57 -4.62
CA ALA A 95 -5.74 6.74 -3.44
C ALA A 95 -4.56 7.68 -3.71
N ALA A 96 -3.91 7.56 -4.88
CA ALA A 96 -2.85 8.46 -5.32
C ALA A 96 -3.32 9.92 -5.41
N VAL A 97 -4.48 10.18 -6.03
CA VAL A 97 -5.04 11.53 -6.14
C VAL A 97 -5.35 12.11 -4.77
N VAL A 98 -6.03 11.36 -3.90
CA VAL A 98 -6.37 11.80 -2.53
C VAL A 98 -5.11 12.09 -1.73
N TYR A 99 -4.11 11.21 -1.81
CA TYR A 99 -2.84 11.38 -1.10
C TYR A 99 -2.10 12.64 -1.56
N LEU A 100 -2.02 12.87 -2.87
CA LEU A 100 -1.37 14.06 -3.44
C LEU A 100 -2.13 15.36 -3.10
N GLN A 101 -3.46 15.34 -3.16
CA GLN A 101 -4.30 16.49 -2.83
C GLN A 101 -4.12 16.96 -1.38
N ASN A 102 -3.84 16.03 -0.47
CA ASN A 102 -3.66 16.31 0.96
C ASN A 102 -2.20 16.56 1.36
N GLY A 103 -1.35 16.94 0.41
CA GLY A 103 0.05 17.30 0.69
C GLY A 103 0.98 16.10 0.85
N GLY A 104 0.61 14.91 0.33
CA GLY A 104 1.42 13.70 0.44
C GLY A 104 2.86 13.82 -0.08
N LEU A 105 3.12 14.69 -1.08
CA LEU A 105 4.50 14.99 -1.52
C LEU A 105 5.34 15.66 -0.43
N VAL A 106 4.75 16.57 0.34
CA VAL A 106 5.43 17.23 1.46
C VAL A 106 5.72 16.20 2.55
N THR A 107 4.74 15.35 2.88
CA THR A 107 4.91 14.24 3.82
C THR A 107 6.03 13.28 3.41
N MET A 108 6.15 12.95 2.12
CA MET A 108 7.23 12.11 1.61
C MET A 108 8.61 12.74 1.84
N VAL A 109 8.76 14.04 1.59
CA VAL A 109 10.01 14.78 1.84
C VAL A 109 10.30 14.88 3.33
N ASP A 110 9.28 15.11 4.17
CA ASP A 110 9.43 15.16 5.63
C ASP A 110 9.89 13.81 6.20
N VAL A 111 9.35 12.71 5.69
CA VAL A 111 9.78 11.35 6.07
C VAL A 111 11.23 11.09 5.68
N LEU A 112 11.67 11.53 4.49
CA LEU A 112 13.06 11.44 4.06
C LEU A 112 14.00 12.30 4.92
N ASN A 113 13.61 13.55 5.21
CA ASN A 113 14.37 14.40 6.12
C ASN A 113 14.48 13.79 7.52
N LYS A 114 13.39 13.19 8.01
CA LYS A 114 13.38 12.54 9.33
C LYS A 114 14.20 11.26 9.34
N SER A 115 14.27 10.50 8.25
CA SER A 115 15.12 9.31 8.18
C SER A 115 16.59 9.68 8.35
N TYR A 116 17.06 10.77 7.73
CA TYR A 116 18.45 11.22 7.89
C TYR A 116 18.78 11.71 9.30
N GLN A 117 17.79 12.23 10.04
CA GLN A 117 17.98 12.59 11.45
C GLN A 117 18.07 11.37 12.38
N LEU A 118 17.39 10.28 12.03
CA LEU A 118 17.37 9.04 12.82
C LEU A 118 18.52 8.10 12.45
N CYS A 119 18.91 8.13 11.18
CA CYS A 119 19.84 7.24 10.53
C CYS A 119 20.73 8.09 9.63
N ASP A 120 21.86 8.51 10.18
CA ASP A 120 22.80 9.35 9.46
C ASP A 120 23.46 8.53 8.33
N PRO A 121 23.45 9.01 7.07
CA PRO A 121 23.99 8.28 5.92
C PRO A 121 25.50 8.06 5.98
N MET A 122 26.25 8.81 6.80
CA MET A 122 27.70 8.66 6.97
C MET A 122 28.07 7.73 8.14
N ASN A 123 27.12 7.38 9.00
CA ASN A 123 27.32 6.49 10.14
C ASN A 123 26.65 5.13 9.91
N GLU A 124 27.14 4.10 10.59
CA GLU A 124 26.50 2.79 10.54
C GLU A 124 25.11 2.85 11.19
N CYS A 125 24.10 2.46 10.42
CA CYS A 125 22.72 2.41 10.87
C CYS A 125 22.00 1.26 10.16
N THR A 126 21.40 0.37 10.93
CA THR A 126 20.68 -0.79 10.39
C THR A 126 19.20 -0.71 10.75
N PRO A 127 18.29 -0.78 9.76
CA PRO A 127 16.85 -0.80 10.05
C PRO A 127 16.47 -2.10 10.77
N SER A 128 15.52 -2.00 11.70
CA SER A 128 15.04 -3.16 12.46
C SER A 128 14.16 -4.07 11.60
N LEU A 129 14.40 -5.39 11.64
CA LEU A 129 13.63 -6.39 10.88
C LEU A 129 12.26 -6.79 11.48
N PRO A 130 12.09 -6.95 12.82
CA PRO A 130 10.82 -7.37 13.42
C PRO A 130 9.57 -6.56 13.02
N PRO A 131 9.64 -5.23 12.83
CA PRO A 131 8.50 -4.44 12.35
C PRO A 131 7.96 -4.85 10.97
N LEU A 132 8.78 -5.47 10.11
CA LEU A 132 8.38 -5.83 8.73
C LEU A 132 7.27 -6.87 8.67
N LEU A 133 7.35 -7.95 9.47
CA LEU A 133 6.32 -8.98 9.52
C LEU A 133 5.00 -8.43 10.06
N THR A 134 5.08 -7.57 11.08
CA THR A 134 3.88 -6.91 11.62
C THR A 134 3.25 -5.97 10.61
N PHE A 135 4.06 -5.33 9.77
CA PHE A 135 3.59 -4.41 8.74
C PHE A 135 2.83 -5.11 7.62
N ILE A 136 3.28 -6.28 7.15
CA ILE A 136 2.53 -7.09 6.16
C ILE A 136 1.15 -7.47 6.73
N ASN A 137 1.11 -7.90 7.99
CA ASN A 137 -0.15 -8.21 8.66
C ASN A 137 -1.06 -6.99 8.76
N GLN A 138 -0.53 -5.79 9.05
CA GLN A 138 -1.30 -4.56 9.09
C GLN A 138 -1.90 -4.21 7.73
N VAL A 139 -1.14 -4.35 6.64
CA VAL A 139 -1.65 -4.12 5.28
C VAL A 139 -2.82 -5.06 4.98
N ALA A 140 -2.65 -6.36 5.23
CA ALA A 140 -3.70 -7.36 5.00
C ALA A 140 -4.94 -7.11 5.87
N GLN A 141 -4.75 -6.81 7.16
CA GLN A 141 -5.83 -6.52 8.09
C GLN A 141 -6.64 -5.29 7.65
N ASN A 142 -5.98 -4.18 7.31
CA ASN A 142 -6.68 -2.98 6.86
C ASN A 142 -7.44 -3.21 5.56
N ALA A 143 -6.85 -3.94 4.60
CA ALA A 143 -7.53 -4.28 3.36
C ALA A 143 -8.79 -5.13 3.60
N LEU A 144 -8.70 -6.14 4.47
CA LEU A 144 -9.83 -6.99 4.83
C LEU A 144 -10.92 -6.23 5.61
N VAL A 145 -10.54 -5.40 6.57
CA VAL A 145 -11.49 -4.58 7.35
C VAL A 145 -12.25 -3.63 6.44
N LEU A 146 -11.56 -2.96 5.51
CA LEU A 146 -12.19 -2.06 4.54
C LEU A 146 -13.07 -2.81 3.54
N ALA A 147 -12.68 -4.02 3.13
CA ALA A 147 -13.47 -4.84 2.22
C ALA A 147 -14.69 -5.47 2.90
N SER A 148 -14.63 -5.67 4.22
CA SER A 148 -15.62 -6.46 4.96
C SER A 148 -17.08 -6.08 4.72
N PRO A 149 -17.50 -4.80 4.68
CA PRO A 149 -18.91 -4.47 4.51
C PRO A 149 -19.41 -4.86 3.11
N VAL A 150 -18.58 -4.64 2.08
CA VAL A 150 -18.90 -5.00 0.70
C VAL A 150 -18.98 -6.51 0.57
N VAL A 151 -17.96 -7.21 1.06
CA VAL A 151 -17.86 -8.67 0.97
C VAL A 151 -19.03 -9.34 1.69
N LEU A 152 -19.42 -8.86 2.86
CA LEU A 152 -20.57 -9.39 3.62
C LEU A 152 -21.87 -9.29 2.82
N VAL A 153 -22.14 -8.14 2.19
CA VAL A 153 -23.36 -7.98 1.37
C VAL A 153 -23.31 -8.88 0.13
N LEU A 154 -22.14 -9.02 -0.51
CA LEU A 154 -21.98 -9.92 -1.65
C LEU A 154 -22.18 -11.39 -1.26
N LEU A 155 -21.64 -11.84 -0.13
CA LEU A 155 -21.87 -13.19 0.39
C LEU A 155 -23.34 -13.43 0.74
N LEU A 156 -24.00 -12.47 1.38
CA LEU A 156 -25.44 -12.55 1.66
C LEU A 156 -26.25 -12.68 0.36
N SER A 157 -25.89 -11.92 -0.68
CA SER A 157 -26.54 -12.03 -1.99
C SER A 157 -26.41 -13.43 -2.60
N GLU A 158 -25.28 -14.12 -2.40
CA GLU A 158 -25.13 -15.52 -2.82
C GLU A 158 -26.03 -16.46 -2.06
N VAL A 159 -26.14 -16.30 -0.74
CA VAL A 159 -27.03 -17.12 0.08
C VAL A 159 -28.47 -16.95 -0.39
N PHE A 160 -28.91 -15.72 -0.65
CA PHE A 160 -30.26 -15.45 -1.18
C PHE A 160 -30.47 -16.06 -2.57
N LEU A 161 -29.52 -15.93 -3.49
CA LEU A 161 -29.63 -16.50 -4.84
C LEU A 161 -29.53 -18.03 -4.84
N GLY A 162 -28.71 -18.60 -3.96
CA GLY A 162 -28.62 -20.04 -3.73
C GLY A 162 -29.91 -20.61 -3.16
N LEU A 163 -30.59 -19.87 -2.28
CA LEU A 163 -31.93 -20.25 -1.82
C LEU A 163 -32.97 -20.12 -2.95
N LEU A 164 -32.89 -19.07 -3.76
CA LEU A 164 -33.80 -18.84 -4.89
C LEU A 164 -33.68 -19.93 -5.96
N SER A 165 -32.46 -20.43 -6.21
CA SER A 165 -32.22 -21.51 -7.18
C SER A 165 -32.94 -22.82 -6.79
N ARG A 166 -33.17 -23.05 -5.49
CA ARG A 166 -33.97 -24.18 -5.01
C ARG A 166 -35.45 -24.05 -5.38
N PHE A 167 -35.98 -22.82 -5.39
CA PHE A 167 -37.37 -22.55 -5.74
C PHE A 167 -37.60 -22.43 -7.26
N ALA A 168 -36.57 -22.00 -7.99
CA ALA A 168 -36.59 -21.86 -9.45
C ALA A 168 -35.39 -22.59 -10.09
N PRO A 169 -35.40 -23.94 -10.11
CA PRO A 169 -34.26 -24.76 -10.54
C PRO A 169 -33.91 -24.61 -12.03
N GLN A 170 -34.83 -24.06 -12.82
CA GLN A 170 -34.63 -23.74 -14.24
C GLN A 170 -33.74 -22.50 -14.45
N MET A 171 -33.41 -21.74 -13.40
CA MET A 171 -32.52 -20.58 -13.51
C MET A 171 -31.05 -20.98 -13.39
N ASN A 172 -30.19 -20.41 -14.23
CA ASN A 172 -28.74 -20.49 -14.06
C ASN A 172 -28.28 -19.57 -12.91
N ALA A 173 -28.35 -20.08 -11.69
CA ALA A 173 -28.06 -19.33 -10.47
C ALA A 173 -26.64 -18.72 -10.46
N PHE A 174 -25.67 -19.39 -11.08
CA PHE A 174 -24.30 -18.91 -11.18
C PHE A 174 -24.16 -17.68 -12.08
N ALA A 175 -24.76 -17.70 -13.28
CA ALA A 175 -24.73 -16.53 -14.16
C ALA A 175 -25.49 -15.33 -13.56
N ILE A 176 -26.59 -15.59 -12.86
CA ILE A 176 -27.37 -14.56 -12.18
C ILE A 176 -26.57 -13.97 -11.01
N SER A 177 -25.83 -14.78 -10.24
CA SER A 177 -25.04 -14.27 -9.12
C SER A 177 -23.94 -13.32 -9.56
N LEU A 178 -23.22 -13.61 -10.65
CA LEU A 178 -22.20 -12.73 -11.20
C LEU A 178 -22.75 -11.34 -11.56
N THR A 179 -23.91 -11.31 -12.24
CA THR A 179 -24.55 -10.05 -12.67
C THR A 179 -25.11 -9.25 -11.51
N VAL A 180 -25.84 -9.91 -10.59
CA VAL A 180 -26.42 -9.28 -9.40
C VAL A 180 -25.33 -8.74 -8.47
N LYS A 181 -24.30 -9.55 -8.17
CA LYS A 181 -23.17 -9.12 -7.35
C LYS A 181 -22.44 -7.92 -7.94
N SER A 182 -22.23 -7.92 -9.26
CA SER A 182 -21.54 -6.80 -9.92
C SER A 182 -22.34 -5.50 -9.77
N GLY A 183 -23.67 -5.55 -9.90
CA GLY A 183 -24.54 -4.41 -9.65
C GLY A 183 -24.48 -3.92 -8.20
N ILE A 184 -24.57 -4.84 -7.23
CA ILE A 184 -24.46 -4.53 -5.80
C ILE A 184 -23.10 -3.92 -5.45
N ALA A 185 -22.01 -4.50 -5.95
CA ALA A 185 -20.65 -4.02 -5.68
C ALA A 185 -20.46 -2.58 -6.17
N VAL A 186 -20.92 -2.25 -7.37
CA VAL A 186 -20.86 -0.89 -7.93
C VAL A 186 -21.72 0.07 -7.10
N LEU A 187 -22.95 -0.34 -6.73
CA LEU A 187 -23.82 0.49 -5.90
C LEU A 187 -23.19 0.82 -4.54
N ILE A 188 -22.63 -0.18 -3.85
CA ILE A 188 -21.96 0.03 -2.56
C ILE A 188 -20.72 0.91 -2.74
N MET A 189 -19.93 0.68 -3.80
CA MET A 189 -18.74 1.49 -4.08
C MET A 189 -19.10 2.96 -4.27
N LEU A 190 -20.17 3.28 -4.99
CA LEU A 190 -20.66 4.65 -5.16
C LEU A 190 -21.04 5.31 -3.83
N LEU A 191 -21.66 4.57 -2.92
CA LEU A 191 -22.02 5.07 -1.59
C LEU A 191 -20.78 5.31 -0.70
N TYR A 192 -19.73 4.50 -0.86
CA TYR A 192 -18.48 4.61 -0.08
C TYR A 192 -17.56 5.72 -0.61
N PHE A 193 -17.66 6.03 -1.91
CA PHE A 193 -16.69 6.84 -2.63
C PHE A 193 -16.49 8.24 -2.05
N SER A 194 -17.58 8.92 -1.68
CA SER A 194 -17.51 10.29 -1.17
C SER A 194 -17.25 10.38 0.34
N PRO A 195 -17.97 9.67 1.23
CA PRO A 195 -17.84 9.89 2.67
C PRO A 195 -16.78 9.02 3.36
N VAL A 196 -16.38 7.89 2.79
CA VAL A 196 -15.60 6.87 3.53
C VAL A 196 -14.20 6.69 2.97
N LEU A 197 -14.04 6.56 1.65
CA LEU A 197 -12.74 6.21 1.05
C LEU A 197 -11.66 7.29 1.25
N PRO A 198 -11.90 8.60 1.06
CA PRO A 198 -10.87 9.62 1.26
C PRO A 198 -10.30 9.60 2.68
N ASP A 199 -11.19 9.57 3.69
CA ASP A 199 -10.80 9.59 5.10
C ASP A 199 -9.97 8.37 5.48
N ASN A 200 -10.30 7.18 4.95
CA ASN A 200 -9.52 5.98 5.20
C ASN A 200 -8.14 6.04 4.55
N VAL A 201 -8.02 6.56 3.33
CA VAL A 201 -6.72 6.78 2.68
C VAL A 201 -5.83 7.70 3.52
N LEU A 202 -6.41 8.77 4.08
CA LEU A 202 -5.68 9.72 4.92
C LEU A 202 -5.29 9.13 6.28
N ARG A 203 -6.16 8.32 6.89
CA ARG A 203 -5.84 7.59 8.14
C ARG A 203 -4.73 6.56 7.95
N LEU A 204 -4.65 5.96 6.76
CA LEU A 204 -3.58 5.05 6.37
C LEU A 204 -2.31 5.79 5.94
N SER A 205 -2.29 7.12 5.86
CA SER A 205 -1.07 7.82 5.45
C SER A 205 -0.01 7.70 6.55
N PHE A 206 1.18 7.25 6.18
CA PHE A 206 2.28 7.10 7.14
C PHE A 206 2.74 8.48 7.64
N GLN A 207 2.84 8.65 8.95
CA GLN A 207 3.31 9.87 9.58
C GLN A 207 4.79 9.75 9.97
N ALA A 208 5.56 10.82 9.78
CA ALA A 208 7.00 10.84 10.08
C ALA A 208 7.32 10.53 11.57
N THR A 209 6.39 10.78 12.49
CA THR A 209 6.52 10.46 13.91
C THR A 209 6.61 8.95 14.19
N GLY A 210 5.99 8.13 13.35
CA GLY A 210 6.04 6.66 13.45
C GLY A 210 7.36 6.06 12.98
N LEU A 211 8.25 6.85 12.39
CA LEU A 211 9.51 6.36 11.82
C LEU A 211 10.52 5.94 12.90
N SER A 212 10.48 6.56 14.08
CA SER A 212 11.41 6.27 15.18
C SER A 212 11.35 4.81 15.63
N SER A 213 10.17 4.17 15.61
CA SER A 213 10.01 2.77 16.01
C SER A 213 10.64 1.76 15.05
N TRP A 214 11.05 2.18 13.86
CA TRP A 214 11.72 1.35 12.86
C TRP A 214 13.24 1.37 12.98
N PHE A 215 13.78 2.38 13.66
CA PHE A 215 15.22 2.55 13.88
C PHE A 215 15.65 2.24 15.32
N TYR A 216 14.80 2.48 16.32
CA TYR A 216 15.10 2.14 17.71
C TYR A 216 14.50 0.79 18.10
N GLU A 217 15.35 -0.10 18.63
CA GLU A 217 14.86 -1.28 19.36
C GLU A 217 13.99 -0.81 20.53
N ARG A 218 12.84 -1.46 20.70
CA ARG A 218 11.83 -1.20 21.75
C ARG A 218 12.33 -1.57 23.17
N GLY A 219 13.65 -1.52 23.42
CA GLY A 219 14.32 -1.98 24.63
C GLY A 219 14.96 -0.89 25.50
N ALA A 220 14.99 0.39 25.08
CA ALA A 220 15.69 1.45 25.81
C ALA A 220 14.78 2.33 26.72
N THR A 221 13.54 1.93 27.00
CA THR A 221 12.61 2.71 27.87
C THR A 221 12.38 2.10 29.26
N HIS A 222 13.26 1.22 29.74
CA HIS A 222 13.18 0.68 31.12
C HIS A 222 14.39 1.01 32.00
N VAL A 223 15.20 2.02 31.66
CA VAL A 223 16.29 2.46 32.53
C VAL A 223 16.37 3.98 32.51
N LEU A 224 15.37 4.69 33.03
CA LEU A 224 15.48 6.02 33.66
C LEU A 224 14.16 6.30 34.43
N GLU A 225 13.91 5.50 35.47
CA GLU A 225 13.18 5.93 36.67
C GLU A 225 14.13 5.84 37.87
#